data_AF-A0AB36D1P0-F1
#
_entry.id   AF-A0AB36D1P0-F1
#
_cell.length_a   1.000
_cell.length_b   1.000
_cell.length_c   1.000
_cell.angle_alpha   90.00
_cell.angle_beta   90.00
_cell.angle_gamma   90.00
#
_symmetry.space_group_name_H-M   'P 1'
#
loop_
_entity.id
_entity.type
_entity.pdbx_description
1 polymer ?
#
loop_
_entity_poly.entity_id
_entity_poly.type
_entity_poly.pdbx_seq_one_letter_code
_entity_poly.pdbx_strand_id
1 'polypeptide(L)'
;MDTLNNPSSKAKRGQGKVDFLTLQDTLKKQINAGHTLVNIYANNASKLSIGYTQFTKYVSRYCMAPKYKQVTASQHQVFTTPPKHS
;
A
#
# COMPACT_ATOMS: atom_id res chain seq x y z
N MET A 1 32.55 11.49 -23.90
CA MET A 1 31.15 11.72 -24.32
C MET A 1 30.29 11.10 -23.24
N ASP A 2 30.20 11.84 -22.14
CA ASP A 2 29.87 11.32 -20.83
C ASP A 2 28.35 11.38 -20.62
N THR A 3 27.83 10.28 -20.09
CA THR A 3 26.42 9.95 -19.88
C THR A 3 25.70 10.95 -18.96
N LEU A 4 24.75 11.72 -19.52
CA LEU A 4 23.80 12.53 -18.75
C LEU A 4 22.70 11.64 -18.15
N ASN A 5 23.00 11.14 -16.95
CA ASN A 5 22.06 10.60 -15.96
C ASN A 5 21.03 11.67 -15.57
N ASN A 6 19.83 11.65 -16.18
CA ASN A 6 18.76 12.60 -15.84
C ASN A 6 18.10 12.18 -14.51
N PRO A 7 18.18 13.00 -13.44
CA PRO A 7 17.70 12.59 -12.13
C PRO A 7 16.17 12.59 -12.09
N SER A 8 15.61 11.42 -11.75
CA SER A 8 14.41 11.26 -10.93
C SER A 8 13.40 12.41 -11.08
N SER A 9 12.52 12.29 -12.07
CA SER A 9 11.24 13.01 -12.09
C SER A 9 10.61 12.84 -10.71
N LYS A 10 10.54 13.93 -9.94
CA LYS A 10 10.08 13.97 -8.56
C LYS A 10 8.62 13.49 -8.49
N ALA A 11 8.41 12.18 -8.47
CA ALA A 11 7.14 11.60 -8.10
C ALA A 11 6.83 12.13 -6.70
N LYS A 12 5.82 12.99 -6.61
CA LYS A 12 5.38 13.59 -5.34
C LYS A 12 5.23 12.45 -4.33
N ARG A 13 6.03 12.48 -3.25
CA ARG A 13 6.06 11.42 -2.24
C ARG A 13 4.62 11.16 -1.78
N GLY A 14 4.11 9.95 -2.01
CA GLY A 14 2.77 9.54 -1.62
C GLY A 14 1.73 9.47 -2.73
N GLN A 15 1.95 10.06 -3.91
CA GLN A 15 0.96 10.04 -5.01
C GLN A 15 0.58 8.62 -5.41
N GLY A 16 1.59 7.75 -5.59
CA GLY A 16 1.36 6.36 -5.96
C GLY A 16 0.56 5.54 -4.95
N LYS A 17 0.58 5.92 -3.66
CA LYS A 17 -0.27 5.30 -2.63
C LYS A 17 -1.71 5.79 -2.75
N VAL A 18 -1.91 7.08 -3.00
CA VAL A 18 -3.24 7.66 -3.19
C VAL A 18 -3.90 7.03 -4.42
N ASP A 19 -3.20 7.01 -5.56
CA ASP A 19 -3.69 6.41 -6.81
C ASP A 19 -4.10 4.94 -6.60
N PHE A 20 -3.29 4.17 -5.86
CA PHE A 20 -3.61 2.79 -5.50
C PHE A 20 -4.88 2.69 -4.64
N LEU A 21 -4.99 3.52 -3.61
CA LEU A 21 -6.14 3.49 -2.69
C LEU A 21 -7.44 3.89 -3.40
N THR A 22 -7.40 4.87 -4.32
CA THR A 22 -8.55 5.24 -5.16
C THR A 22 -9.02 4.08 -6.04
N LEU A 23 -8.09 3.26 -6.54
CA LEU A 23 -8.41 2.11 -7.39
C LEU A 23 -8.62 0.81 -6.61
N GLN A 24 -8.42 0.81 -5.29
CA GLN A 24 -8.37 -0.40 -4.45
C GLN A 24 -9.60 -1.31 -4.63
N ASP A 25 -10.80 -0.75 -4.59
CA ASP A 25 -12.03 -1.55 -4.75
C ASP A 25 -12.14 -2.18 -6.14
N THR A 26 -11.72 -1.46 -7.18
CA THR A 26 -11.68 -1.97 -8.55
C THR A 26 -10.65 -3.09 -8.68
N LEU A 27 -9.46 -2.89 -8.10
CA LEU A 27 -8.40 -3.90 -8.08
C LEU A 27 -8.86 -5.17 -7.34
N LYS A 28 -9.54 -5.03 -6.20
CA LYS A 28 -10.12 -6.17 -5.45
C LYS A 28 -11.15 -6.93 -6.28
N LYS A 29 -12.04 -6.23 -6.98
CA LYS A 29 -13.03 -6.87 -7.87
C LYS A 29 -12.35 -7.68 -8.97
N GLN A 30 -11.32 -7.13 -9.60
CA GLN A 30 -10.58 -7.82 -10.66
C GLN A 30 -9.81 -9.05 -10.14
N ILE A 31 -9.21 -8.95 -8.95
CA ILE A 31 -8.55 -10.08 -8.29
C ILE A 31 -9.57 -11.18 -7.97
N ASN A 32 -10.72 -10.82 -7.40
CA ASN A 32 -11.78 -11.78 -7.07
C ASN A 32 -12.41 -12.42 -8.31
N ALA A 33 -12.40 -11.72 -9.45
CA ALA A 33 -12.82 -12.26 -10.75
C ALA A 33 -11.79 -13.23 -11.36
N GLY A 34 -10.64 -13.44 -10.71
CA GLY A 34 -9.61 -14.38 -11.16
C GLY A 34 -8.60 -13.79 -12.15
N HIS A 35 -8.59 -12.47 -12.36
CA HIS A 35 -7.56 -11.86 -13.21
C HIS A 35 -6.18 -11.93 -12.54
N THR A 36 -5.14 -12.21 -13.34
CA THR A 36 -3.76 -12.23 -12.85
C THR A 36 -3.28 -10.82 -12.51
N LEU A 37 -2.42 -10.70 -11.49
CA LEU A 37 -1.87 -9.40 -11.06
C LEU A 37 -1.10 -8.68 -12.17
N VAL A 38 -0.45 -9.43 -13.07
CA VAL A 38 0.25 -8.90 -14.24
C VAL A 38 -0.73 -8.21 -15.19
N ASN A 39 -1.86 -8.87 -15.51
CA ASN A 39 -2.87 -8.31 -16.40
C ASN A 39 -3.55 -7.08 -15.76
N ILE A 40 -3.88 -7.17 -14.48
CA ILE A 40 -4.45 -6.04 -13.72
C ILE A 40 -3.49 -4.85 -13.74
N TYR A 41 -2.20 -5.08 -13.49
CA TYR A 41 -1.21 -4.01 -13.52
C TYR A 41 -1.06 -3.42 -14.92
N ALA A 42 -0.90 -4.25 -15.96
CA ALA A 42 -0.76 -3.78 -17.33
C ALA A 42 -1.92 -2.86 -17.76
N ASN A 43 -3.17 -3.20 -17.38
CA ASN A 43 -4.35 -2.41 -17.71
C ASN A 43 -4.49 -1.11 -16.90
N ASN A 44 -3.82 -1.00 -15.75
CA ASN A 44 -3.92 0.15 -14.84
C ASN A 44 -2.58 0.90 -14.66
N ALA A 45 -1.50 0.46 -15.30
CA ALA A 45 -0.15 0.99 -15.10
C ALA A 45 -0.06 2.49 -15.42
N SER A 46 -0.79 2.96 -16.43
CA SER A 46 -0.84 4.38 -16.79
C SER A 46 -1.53 5.25 -15.74
N LYS A 47 -2.42 4.67 -14.93
CA LYS A 47 -3.16 5.34 -13.84
C LYS A 47 -2.45 5.20 -12.49
N LEU A 48 -1.51 4.28 -12.40
CA LEU A 48 -0.76 3.96 -11.19
C LEU A 48 0.60 4.62 -11.28
N SER A 49 0.86 5.64 -10.45
CA SER A 49 2.18 6.26 -10.33
C SER A 49 3.16 5.37 -9.54
N ILE A 50 3.09 4.03 -9.68
CA ILE A 50 3.91 3.05 -8.96
C ILE A 50 4.39 1.94 -9.89
N GLY A 51 5.61 1.46 -9.62
CA GLY A 51 6.15 0.27 -10.26
C GLY A 51 5.46 -1.02 -9.80
N TYR A 52 5.58 -2.07 -10.62
CA TYR A 52 4.96 -3.39 -10.38
C TYR A 52 5.30 -3.98 -9.01
N THR A 53 6.55 -3.89 -8.55
CA THR A 53 6.97 -4.38 -7.23
C THR A 53 6.24 -3.68 -6.08
N GLN A 54 5.95 -2.39 -6.22
CA GLN A 54 5.22 -1.64 -5.19
C GLN A 54 3.73 -1.96 -5.25
N PHE A 55 3.19 -2.15 -6.46
CA PHE A 55 1.83 -2.60 -6.68
C PHE A 55 1.56 -3.95 -6.01
N THR A 56 2.38 -4.97 -6.24
CA THR A 56 2.18 -6.30 -5.64
C THR A 56 2.27 -6.28 -4.11
N LYS A 57 3.19 -5.48 -3.54
CA LYS A 57 3.25 -5.23 -2.09
C LYS A 57 1.96 -4.60 -1.56
N TYR A 58 1.39 -3.64 -2.27
CA TYR A 58 0.14 -3.01 -1.87
C TYR A 58 -1.06 -3.95 -2.02
N VAL A 59 -1.12 -4.74 -3.09
CA VAL A 59 -2.15 -5.77 -3.26
C VAL A 59 -2.12 -6.76 -2.09
N SER A 60 -0.94 -7.29 -1.74
CA SER A 60 -0.79 -8.19 -0.59
C SER A 60 -1.28 -7.53 0.70
N ARG A 61 -0.87 -6.27 0.95
CA ARG A 61 -1.21 -5.53 2.18
C ARG A 61 -2.67 -5.12 2.30
N TYR A 62 -3.31 -4.69 1.21
CA TYR A 62 -4.63 -4.03 1.23
C TYR A 62 -5.75 -4.88 0.62
N CYS A 63 -5.42 -5.83 -0.25
CA CYS A 63 -6.40 -6.68 -0.94
C CYS A 63 -6.42 -8.12 -0.43
N MET A 64 -5.28 -8.66 0.03
CA MET A 64 -5.15 -10.09 0.41
C MET A 64 -4.96 -10.34 1.91
N ALA A 65 -4.51 -9.36 2.69
CA ALA A 65 -4.31 -9.56 4.12
C ALA A 65 -5.64 -9.91 4.81
N PRO A 66 -5.77 -11.09 5.45
CA PRO A 66 -6.94 -11.42 6.25
C PRO A 66 -6.94 -10.50 7.45
N LYS A 67 -7.80 -9.45 7.43
CA LYS A 67 -8.04 -8.46 8.50
C LYS A 67 -6.93 -8.47 9.56
N TYR A 68 -5.73 -7.98 9.23
CA TYR A 68 -4.67 -7.89 10.23
C TYR A 68 -5.12 -6.84 11.24
N LYS A 69 -5.73 -7.34 12.31
CA LYS A 69 -5.97 -6.71 13.59
C LYS A 69 -6.66 -5.33 13.51
N GLN A 70 -7.99 -5.37 13.64
CA GLN A 70 -8.75 -4.38 14.44
C GLN A 70 -8.31 -4.45 15.93
N VAL A 71 -7.01 -4.45 16.21
CA VAL A 71 -6.42 -4.46 17.56
C VAL A 71 -5.45 -3.29 17.66
N THR A 72 -5.92 -2.08 17.35
CA THR A 72 -5.27 -0.83 17.76
C THR A 72 -6.30 0.32 17.71
N ALA A 73 -7.34 0.26 18.54
CA ALA A 73 -8.12 1.43 18.92
C ALA A 73 -8.81 1.29 20.31
N SER A 74 -8.38 0.36 21.16
CA SER A 74 -8.94 0.21 22.52
C SER A 74 -7.92 -0.22 23.60
N GLN A 75 -6.61 -0.17 23.34
CA GLN A 75 -5.57 -0.44 24.34
C GLN A 75 -4.47 0.63 24.31
N HIS A 76 -4.88 1.87 24.59
CA HIS A 76 -4.05 2.87 25.26
C HIS A 76 -4.93 3.52 26.34
N GLN A 77 -5.39 2.69 27.27
CA GLN A 77 -5.95 3.14 28.55
C GLN A 77 -5.07 2.50 29.63
N VAL A 78 -4.33 3.37 30.32
CA VAL A 78 -3.79 3.24 31.68
C VAL A 78 -2.93 2.02 32.04
N PHE A 79 -1.61 2.24 32.07
CA PHE A 79 -0.74 1.78 33.16
C PHE A 79 0.29 2.86 33.49
N THR A 80 -0.18 3.93 34.15
CA THR A 80 0.67 4.84 34.92
C THR A 80 0.24 4.80 36.36
N THR A 81 0.77 3.86 37.14
CA THR A 81 1.04 4.09 38.56
C THR A 81 2.37 3.41 38.93
N PRO A 82 3.28 4.13 39.61
CA PRO A 82 4.54 3.56 40.09
C PRO A 82 4.29 2.62 41.28
N PRO A 83 5.14 1.60 41.49
CA PRO A 83 4.97 0.63 42.58
C PRO A 83 5.31 1.29 43.92
N LYS A 84 4.34 1.34 44.84
CA LYS A 84 4.58 1.65 46.24
C LYS A 84 4.98 0.36 46.95
N HIS A 85 6.27 0.20 47.23
CA HIS A 85 6.73 -0.77 48.22
C HIS A 85 6.46 -0.20 49.62
N SER A 86 5.77 -1.03 50.43
CA SER A 86 5.66 -1.07 51.90
C SER A 86 5.51 0.25 52.66
#